data_AF-A0A944CNE4-F1
#
_entry.id   AF-A0A944CNE4-F1
#
_cell.length_a   1.000
_cell.length_b   1.000
_cell.length_c   1.000
_cell.angle_alpha   90.00
_cell.angle_beta   90.00
_cell.angle_gamma   90.00
#
_symmetry.space_group_name_H-M   'P 1'
#
loop_
_entity.id
_entity.type
_entity.pdbx_description
1 polymer ?
#
loop_
_entity_poly.entity_id
_entity_poly.type
_entity_poly.pdbx_seq_one_letter_code
_entity_poly.pdbx_strand_id
1 'polypeptide(L)'
;MEEEKYGNHLKFEFGEGDETILILSHFDTVWEPGDLEFKIEGDRAYGPGILDMKGGLVQAIWAIKAIKELNIPFSKNIVYLFTSEEEISSPTSRYVIEEIAEDCDYALVTEPPVVRTIAES
;
A
#
# COMPACT_ATOMS: atom_id res chain seq x y z
N MET A 1 -10.67 -9.55 3.99
CA MET A 1 -12.09 -9.16 4.02
C MET A 1 -12.65 -9.54 2.68
N GLU A 2 -13.63 -10.43 2.69
CA GLU A 2 -14.23 -10.94 1.47
C GLU A 2 -15.07 -9.85 0.81
N GLU A 3 -14.86 -9.65 -0.48
CA GLU A 3 -15.61 -8.70 -1.30
C GLU A 3 -15.72 -9.30 -2.71
N GLU A 4 -16.96 -9.45 -3.21
CA GLU A 4 -17.25 -10.24 -4.41
C GLU A 4 -17.14 -9.44 -5.71
N LYS A 5 -17.24 -8.11 -5.67
CA LYS A 5 -17.41 -7.27 -6.86
C LYS A 5 -16.10 -6.66 -7.37
N TYR A 6 -15.27 -6.19 -6.46
CA TYR A 6 -14.02 -5.48 -6.64
C TYR A 6 -12.83 -6.29 -6.07
N GLY A 7 -13.11 -7.35 -5.32
CA GLY A 7 -12.13 -8.31 -4.83
C GLY A 7 -11.67 -8.00 -3.42
N ASN A 8 -11.09 -9.01 -2.78
CA ASN A 8 -10.79 -8.99 -1.35
C ASN A 8 -9.78 -7.91 -0.96
N HIS A 9 -10.06 -7.23 0.15
CA HIS A 9 -9.05 -6.45 0.87
C HIS A 9 -8.26 -7.37 1.81
N LEU A 10 -6.94 -7.20 1.90
CA LEU A 10 -6.08 -8.07 2.71
C LEU A 10 -5.53 -7.32 3.91
N LYS A 11 -5.59 -7.93 5.09
CA LYS A 11 -5.03 -7.37 6.32
C LYS A 11 -3.96 -8.31 6.86
N PHE A 12 -2.81 -7.75 7.23
CA PHE A 12 -1.71 -8.46 7.85
C PHE A 12 -1.27 -7.73 9.12
N GLU A 13 -0.75 -8.47 10.09
CA GLU A 13 -0.29 -7.91 11.36
C GLU A 13 1.14 -8.35 11.66
N PHE A 14 1.95 -7.45 12.24
CA PHE A 14 3.33 -7.71 12.60
C PHE A 14 3.77 -6.88 13.81
N GLY A 15 4.44 -7.53 14.76
CA GLY A 15 4.96 -6.88 15.97
C GLY A 15 4.01 -7.02 17.15
N GLU A 16 4.48 -6.61 18.32
CA GLU A 16 3.75 -6.67 19.59
C GLU A 16 4.11 -5.40 20.36
N GLY A 17 3.22 -4.40 20.35
CA GLY A 17 3.41 -3.13 21.04
C GLY A 17 2.08 -2.44 21.27
N ASP A 18 2.04 -1.56 22.27
CA ASP A 18 0.81 -0.88 22.69
C ASP A 18 0.36 0.20 21.67
N GLU A 19 1.30 0.75 20.91
CA GLU A 19 1.00 1.67 19.81
C GLU A 19 0.97 0.92 18.47
N THR A 20 -0.06 1.20 17.66
CA THR A 20 -0.29 0.57 16.36
C THR A 20 -0.09 1.54 15.19
N ILE A 21 0.69 1.11 14.19
CA ILE A 21 0.84 1.81 12.91
C ILE A 21 -0.03 1.09 11.86
N LEU A 22 -0.95 1.82 11.25
CA LEU A 22 -1.64 1.43 10.03
C LEU A 22 -0.77 1.78 8.82
N ILE A 23 -0.43 0.78 8.01
CA ILE A 23 0.14 0.98 6.67
C ILE A 23 -0.96 0.71 5.65
N LEU A 24 -1.18 1.65 4.74
CA LEU A 24 -2.18 1.59 3.69
C LEU A 24 -1.51 1.49 2.33
N SER A 25 -1.88 0.46 1.57
CA SER A 25 -1.56 0.34 0.15
C SER A 25 -2.76 -0.15 -0.65
N HIS A 26 -2.82 0.20 -1.93
CA HIS A 26 -3.75 -0.42 -2.87
C HIS A 26 -2.98 -1.25 -3.91
N PHE A 27 -3.60 -2.31 -4.41
CA PHE A 27 -2.97 -3.22 -5.37
C PHE A 27 -3.67 -3.25 -6.74
N ASP A 28 -4.85 -2.65 -6.84
CA ASP A 28 -5.48 -2.32 -8.10
C ASP A 28 -4.67 -1.26 -8.86
N THR A 29 -4.95 -1.15 -10.15
CA THR A 29 -4.34 -0.17 -11.04
C THR A 29 -5.36 0.25 -12.08
N VAL A 30 -5.22 1.44 -12.65
CA VAL A 30 -6.04 1.85 -13.81
C VAL A 30 -5.88 0.98 -15.08
N TRP A 31 -4.89 0.08 -15.12
CA TRP A 31 -4.54 -0.69 -16.31
C TRP A 31 -5.24 -2.04 -16.37
N GLU A 32 -5.75 -2.39 -17.55
CA GLU A 32 -6.30 -3.71 -17.82
C GLU A 32 -5.18 -4.74 -18.08
N PRO A 33 -5.45 -6.05 -17.88
CA PRO A 33 -4.49 -7.09 -18.17
C PRO A 33 -4.02 -7.05 -19.64
N GLY A 34 -2.73 -6.77 -19.84
CA GLY A 34 -2.08 -6.72 -21.15
C GLY A 34 -1.93 -5.33 -21.75
N ASP A 35 -2.41 -4.27 -21.10
CA ASP A 35 -2.27 -2.89 -21.59
C ASP A 35 -0.80 -2.45 -21.68
N LEU A 36 0.02 -2.86 -20.71
CA LEU A 36 1.44 -2.52 -20.63
C LEU A 36 2.26 -3.73 -20.20
N GLU A 37 3.38 -3.94 -20.90
CA GLU A 37 4.38 -4.92 -20.49
C GLU A 37 5.29 -4.36 -19.39
N PHE A 38 5.65 -5.21 -18.44
CA PHE A 38 6.71 -4.91 -17.48
C PHE A 38 8.07 -5.01 -18.17
N LYS A 39 8.88 -3.96 -18.06
CA LYS A 39 10.27 -3.95 -18.57
C LYS A 39 11.19 -3.15 -17.67
N ILE A 40 12.48 -3.48 -17.71
CA ILE A 40 13.54 -2.74 -17.04
C ILE A 40 14.50 -2.24 -18.12
N GLU A 41 14.76 -0.93 -18.12
CA GLU A 41 15.73 -0.29 -19.01
C GLU A 41 16.73 0.52 -18.17
N GLY A 42 17.97 0.05 -18.10
CA GLY A 42 19.00 0.67 -17.26
C GLY A 42 18.63 0.61 -15.77
N ASP A 43 18.51 1.79 -15.16
CA ASP A 43 18.15 1.99 -13.75
C ASP A 43 16.65 2.21 -13.53
N ARG A 44 15.82 2.07 -14.58
CA ARG A 44 14.38 2.35 -14.54
C ARG A 44 13.54 1.11 -14.81
N ALA A 45 12.46 0.96 -14.06
CA ALA A 45 11.42 -0.03 -14.29
C ALA A 45 10.16 0.65 -14.85
N TYR A 46 9.52 0.01 -15.82
CA TYR A 46 8.31 0.46 -16.51
C TYR A 46 7.26 -0.65 -16.48
N GLY A 47 6.00 -0.29 -16.29
CA GLY A 47 4.92 -1.26 -16.23
C GLY A 47 3.71 -0.76 -15.43
N PRO A 48 2.61 -1.52 -15.46
CA PRO A 48 1.33 -1.13 -14.89
C PRO A 48 1.40 -1.07 -13.36
N GLY A 49 1.17 0.13 -12.84
CA GLY A 49 1.16 0.46 -11.42
C GLY A 49 2.51 0.41 -10.72
N ILE A 50 3.64 0.47 -11.44
CA ILE A 50 4.97 0.51 -10.82
C ILE A 50 5.12 1.71 -9.88
N LEU A 51 4.68 2.89 -10.33
CA LEU A 51 4.70 4.09 -9.50
C LEU A 51 3.50 4.09 -8.55
N ASP A 52 2.33 3.83 -9.11
CA ASP A 52 1.02 3.95 -8.47
C ASP A 52 0.29 2.60 -8.47
N MET A 53 0.35 1.79 -7.41
CA MET A 53 1.05 2.02 -6.13
C MET A 53 1.95 0.83 -5.72
N LYS A 54 2.28 -0.05 -6.67
CA LYS A 54 3.06 -1.28 -6.42
C LYS A 54 4.47 -0.99 -5.90
N GLY A 55 5.08 0.13 -6.29
CA GLY A 55 6.40 0.54 -5.81
C GLY A 55 6.42 0.76 -4.30
N GLY A 56 5.51 1.59 -3.79
CA GLY A 56 5.37 1.85 -2.36
C GLY A 56 4.93 0.62 -1.58
N LEU A 57 3.97 -0.14 -2.13
CA LEU A 57 3.51 -1.41 -1.57
C LEU A 57 4.69 -2.38 -1.34
N VAL A 58 5.53 -2.59 -2.34
CA VAL A 58 6.69 -3.49 -2.27
C VAL A 58 7.73 -2.96 -1.29
N GLN A 59 7.99 -1.66 -1.25
CA GLN A 59 8.91 -1.04 -0.30
C GLN A 59 8.50 -1.31 1.15
N ALA A 60 7.21 -1.16 1.49
CA ALA A 60 6.70 -1.43 2.83
C ALA A 60 6.81 -2.91 3.21
N ILE A 61 6.53 -3.84 2.28
CA ILE A 61 6.76 -5.28 2.52
C ILE A 61 8.23 -5.55 2.86
N TRP A 62 9.16 -4.98 2.10
CA TRP A 62 10.60 -5.15 2.33
C TRP A 62 11.05 -4.52 3.64
N ALA A 63 10.50 -3.38 4.05
CA ALA A 63 10.80 -2.76 5.33
C ALA A 63 10.40 -3.67 6.51
N ILE A 64 9.19 -4.22 6.49
CA ILE A 64 8.70 -5.16 7.51
C ILE A 64 9.55 -6.44 7.52
N LYS A 65 9.84 -6.99 6.34
CA LYS A 65 10.71 -8.16 6.20
C LYS A 65 12.10 -7.91 6.77
N ALA A 66 12.68 -6.73 6.52
CA ALA A 66 13.99 -6.35 7.06
C ALA A 66 13.96 -6.26 8.59
N ILE A 67 12.92 -5.67 9.19
CA ILE A 67 12.75 -5.63 10.65
C ILE A 67 12.78 -7.05 11.22
N LYS A 68 12.01 -7.96 10.62
CA LYS A 68 11.92 -9.36 11.03
C LYS A 68 13.24 -10.12 10.86
N GLU A 69 13.83 -10.08 9.67
CA GLU A 69 14.99 -10.92 9.32
C GLU A 69 16.30 -10.42 9.94
N LEU A 70 16.43 -9.11 10.13
CA LEU A 70 17.60 -8.52 10.77
C LEU A 70 17.44 -8.40 12.30
N ASN A 71 16.31 -8.87 12.86
CA ASN A 71 15.97 -8.76 14.29
C ASN A 71 16.13 -7.32 14.82
N ILE A 72 15.67 -6.35 14.03
CA ILE A 72 15.71 -4.95 14.44
C ILE A 72 14.74 -4.79 15.61
N PRO A 73 15.17 -4.21 16.76
CA PRO A 73 14.26 -3.92 17.86
C PRO A 73 13.11 -3.05 17.37
N PHE A 74 11.88 -3.56 17.52
CA PHE A 74 10.67 -2.91 17.07
C PHE A 74 9.63 -3.00 18.19
N SER A 75 9.11 -1.85 18.63
CA SER A 75 8.31 -1.73 19.85
C SER A 75 6.85 -1.33 19.57
N LYS A 76 6.38 -1.50 18.33
CA LYS A 76 5.04 -1.15 17.89
C LYS A 76 4.37 -2.35 17.26
N ASN A 77 3.06 -2.30 17.14
CA ASN A 77 2.30 -3.17 16.26
C ASN A 77 2.16 -2.52 14.87
N ILE A 78 2.14 -3.32 13.81
CA ILE A 78 1.82 -2.89 12.45
C ILE A 78 0.57 -3.62 12.02
N VAL A 79 -0.43 -2.87 11.57
CA VAL A 79 -1.53 -3.36 10.75
C VAL A 79 -1.26 -2.91 9.32
N TYR A 80 -1.08 -3.84 8.41
CA TYR A 80 -0.89 -3.53 6.99
C TYR A 80 -2.14 -3.94 6.21
N LEU A 81 -2.86 -2.95 5.69
CA LEU A 81 -4.06 -3.10 4.89
C LEU A 81 -3.77 -2.86 3.41
N PHE A 82 -4.23 -3.80 2.59
CA PHE A 82 -4.19 -3.79 1.13
C PHE A 82 -5.61 -3.66 0.58
N THR A 83 -5.89 -2.62 -0.19
CA THR A 83 -7.19 -2.37 -0.84
C THR A 83 -7.15 -2.69 -2.33
N SER A 84 -8.32 -2.96 -2.91
CA SER A 84 -8.49 -3.55 -4.26
C SER A 84 -9.20 -2.64 -5.25
N GLU A 85 -9.45 -1.38 -4.89
CA GLU A 85 -10.38 -0.49 -5.61
C GLU A 85 -10.18 0.99 -5.25
N GLU A 86 -8.95 1.41 -4.98
CA GLU A 86 -8.65 2.82 -4.75
C GLU A 86 -8.97 3.66 -6.00
N GLU A 87 -8.63 3.14 -7.18
CA GLU A 87 -8.68 3.84 -8.47
C GLU A 87 -10.11 4.18 -8.92
N ILE A 88 -11.11 3.57 -8.27
CA ILE A 88 -12.54 3.83 -8.48
C ILE A 88 -13.19 4.53 -7.28
N SER A 89 -12.39 5.23 -6.48
CA SER A 89 -12.81 6.01 -5.30
C SER A 89 -13.26 5.17 -4.10
N SER A 90 -12.71 3.97 -3.91
CA SER A 90 -12.84 3.16 -2.69
C SER A 90 -14.28 2.90 -2.18
N PRO A 91 -15.21 2.39 -3.03
CA PRO A 91 -16.61 2.23 -2.63
C PRO A 91 -16.87 1.29 -1.44
N THR A 92 -15.98 0.32 -1.16
CA THR A 92 -16.07 -0.57 0.02
C THR A 92 -14.90 -0.38 0.99
N SER A 93 -13.70 -0.19 0.46
CA SER A 93 -12.46 -0.09 1.22
C SER A 93 -12.42 1.11 2.15
N ARG A 94 -13.13 2.20 1.85
CA ARG A 94 -13.22 3.37 2.74
C ARG A 94 -13.72 3.01 4.14
N TYR A 95 -14.82 2.27 4.23
CA TYR A 95 -15.41 1.91 5.53
C TYR A 95 -14.48 1.00 6.33
N VAL A 96 -13.79 0.10 5.63
CA VAL A 96 -12.80 -0.80 6.21
C VAL A 96 -11.58 -0.03 6.73
N ILE A 97 -11.10 0.96 5.96
CA ILE A 97 -9.99 1.83 6.39
C ILE A 97 -10.40 2.59 7.64
N GLU A 98 -11.59 3.22 7.62
CA GLU A 98 -12.11 4.00 8.76
C GLU A 98 -12.25 3.11 10.01
N GLU A 99 -12.82 1.91 9.90
CA GLU A 99 -12.97 0.95 11.01
C GLU A 99 -11.61 0.54 11.60
N ILE A 100 -10.64 0.17 10.77
CA ILE A 100 -9.31 -0.24 11.24
C ILE A 100 -8.54 0.95 11.83
N ALA A 101 -8.70 2.15 11.27
CA ALA A 101 -7.98 3.34 11.71
C ALA A 101 -8.43 3.82 13.10
N GLU A 102 -9.64 3.49 13.55
CA GLU A 102 -10.10 3.80 14.92
C GLU A 102 -9.22 3.18 16.01
N ASP A 103 -8.63 2.01 15.71
CA ASP A 103 -7.76 1.27 16.64
C ASP A 103 -6.26 1.52 16.41
N CYS A 104 -5.89 2.52 15.58
CA CYS A 104 -4.51 2.81 15.22
C CYS A 104 -4.06 4.21 15.68
N ASP A 105 -2.82 4.32 16.16
CA ASP A 105 -2.23 5.59 16.62
C ASP A 105 -1.62 6.40 15.47
N TYR A 106 -1.17 5.72 14.42
CA TYR A 106 -0.49 6.32 13.28
C TYR A 106 -0.98 5.71 11.97
N ALA A 107 -1.01 6.52 10.91
CA ALA A 107 -1.29 6.04 9.55
C ALA A 107 -0.18 6.46 8.58
N LEU A 108 0.30 5.51 7.79
CA LEU A 108 1.26 5.69 6.71
C LEU A 108 0.64 5.20 5.41
N VAL A 109 0.50 6.09 4.43
CA VAL A 109 0.02 5.74 3.09
C VAL A 109 1.22 5.65 2.17
N THR A 110 1.35 4.52 1.45
CA THR A 110 2.51 4.28 0.58
C THR A 110 2.34 4.83 -0.84
N GLU A 111 1.53 5.87 -1.01
CA GLU A 111 1.36 6.55 -2.29
C GLU A 111 2.71 7.13 -2.76
N PRO A 112 2.97 7.17 -4.08
CA PRO A 112 4.14 7.83 -4.59
C PRO A 112 4.08 9.31 -4.23
N PRO A 113 5.22 9.94 -3.91
CA PRO A 113 5.24 11.36 -3.63
C PRO A 113 4.77 12.13 -4.86
N VAL A 114 3.77 13.01 -4.68
CA VAL A 114 3.42 13.99 -5.71
C VAL A 114 4.61 14.93 -5.88
N VAL A 115 5.40 14.73 -6.93
CA VAL A 115 6.37 15.75 -7.35
C VAL A 115 5.55 16.96 -7.75
N ARG A 116 5.81 18.12 -7.12
CA ARG A 116 5.22 19.40 -7.50
C ARG A 116 5.19 19.52 -9.04
N THR A 117 3.99 19.39 -9.63
CA THR A 117 3.71 19.98 -10.92
C THR A 117 3.73 21.47 -10.69
N ILE A 118 4.89 22.10 -10.83
CA ILE A 118 4.94 23.54 -11.02
C ILE A 118 4.27 23.75 -12.37
N ALA A 119 2.98 24.04 -12.36
CA ALA A 119 2.37 24.74 -13.48
C ALA A 119 3.12 26.08 -13.54
N GLU A 120 4.07 26.19 -14.46
CA GLU A 120 4.46 27.51 -14.91
C GLU A 120 3.20 28.19 -15.45
N SER A 121 2.97 29.40 -14.92
CA SER A 121 1.84 30.30 -15.13
C SER A 121 1.35 30.40 -16.56
#